data_AF-A0A3D5W7Z1-F1
#
_entry.id   AF-A0A3D5W7Z1-F1
#
_cell.length_a   1.000
_cell.length_b   1.000
_cell.length_c   1.000
_cell.angle_alpha   90.00
_cell.angle_beta   90.00
_cell.angle_gamma   90.00
#
_symmetry.space_group_name_H-M   'P 1'
#
loop_
_entity.id
_entity.type
_entity.pdbx_description
1 polymer ?
#
loop_
_entity_poly.entity_id
_entity_poly.type
_entity_poly.pdbx_seq_one_letter_code
_entity_poly.pdbx_strand_id
1 'polypeptide(L)'
;MLSTYLNDHAHGVRVLLSLIAGGLGGAVFFWLSLPLPWMLGSMLLVSAGAVGGMPFRRSVRLRKAMIAVMGLLLGSYFTADTLSQFGLWSLAALLVSAYVVLMTGISLGVFRRFGRMDLPTAYFSSMPGGLGPMTIAGEEAGGDNQLIPIAHVIRIFCVVSSVPIYLALVRGVDLAPGPVALSELVAMPHWHDWLVWAACAVAGFFGARAIRVPFGEILGPMLLCAIAYIFELVSVALPPFVTVAAQVVIGTSIGTQFANLRTRYVLRSVATSLGSTIVMLAGALG
;
A
#
# COMPACT_ATOMS: atom_id res chain seq x y z
N MET A 1 -18.69 -16.04 -26.50
CA MET A 1 -19.21 -14.69 -26.18
C MET A 1 -20.08 -14.68 -24.92
N LEU A 2 -21.12 -15.52 -24.79
CA LEU A 2 -21.99 -15.52 -23.60
C LEU A 2 -21.24 -15.86 -22.29
N SER A 3 -20.34 -16.85 -22.33
CA SER A 3 -19.50 -17.24 -21.18
C SER A 3 -18.54 -16.13 -20.73
N THR A 4 -17.96 -15.39 -21.67
CA THR A 4 -17.05 -14.25 -21.39
C THR A 4 -17.81 -13.08 -20.77
N TYR A 5 -18.99 -12.74 -21.30
CA TYR A 5 -19.88 -11.71 -20.77
C TYR A 5 -20.36 -12.01 -19.33
N LEU A 6 -20.78 -13.25 -19.06
CA LEU A 6 -21.20 -13.67 -17.72
C LEU A 6 -20.03 -13.61 -16.72
N ASN A 7 -18.82 -13.92 -17.15
CA ASN A 7 -17.63 -13.88 -16.31
C ASN A 7 -17.20 -12.44 -15.98
N ASP A 8 -17.38 -11.50 -16.92
CA ASP A 8 -17.10 -10.08 -16.70
C ASP A 8 -18.12 -9.42 -15.76
N HIS A 9 -19.40 -9.73 -15.89
CA HIS A 9 -20.42 -9.25 -14.93
C HIS A 9 -20.20 -9.84 -13.54
N ALA A 10 -19.91 -11.13 -13.44
CA ALA A 10 -19.57 -11.77 -12.17
C ALA A 10 -18.28 -11.18 -11.57
N HIS A 11 -17.32 -10.74 -12.39
CA HIS A 11 -16.12 -10.05 -11.93
C HIS A 11 -16.45 -8.67 -11.36
N GLY A 12 -17.24 -7.87 -12.07
CA GLY A 12 -17.68 -6.54 -11.62
C GLY A 12 -18.44 -6.58 -10.30
N VAL A 13 -19.38 -7.53 -10.16
CA VAL A 13 -20.15 -7.71 -8.92
C VAL A 13 -19.24 -8.05 -7.73
N ARG A 14 -18.25 -8.93 -7.93
CA ARG A 14 -17.30 -9.30 -6.87
C ARG A 14 -16.39 -8.14 -6.46
N VAL A 15 -15.95 -7.32 -7.42
CA VAL A 15 -15.18 -6.10 -7.14
C VAL A 15 -16.04 -5.10 -6.36
N LEU A 16 -17.28 -4.88 -6.78
CA LEU A 16 -18.20 -3.99 -6.09
C LEU A 16 -18.47 -4.48 -4.65
N LEU A 17 -18.70 -5.78 -4.48
CA LEU A 17 -18.88 -6.40 -3.18
C LEU A 17 -17.64 -6.21 -2.28
N SER A 18 -16.43 -6.34 -2.83
CA SER A 18 -15.19 -6.03 -2.11
C SER A 18 -15.09 -4.56 -1.71
N LEU A 19 -15.48 -3.62 -2.57
CA LEU A 19 -15.44 -2.19 -2.27
C LEU A 19 -16.49 -1.78 -1.22
N ILE A 20 -17.69 -2.36 -1.27
CA ILE A 20 -18.74 -2.15 -0.27
C ILE A 20 -18.26 -2.68 1.08
N ALA A 21 -17.74 -3.91 1.13
CA ALA A 21 -17.14 -4.45 2.35
C ALA A 21 -15.98 -3.56 2.84
N GLY A 22 -15.12 -3.10 1.95
CA GLY A 22 -14.05 -2.16 2.28
C GLY A 22 -14.56 -0.86 2.91
N GLY A 23 -15.56 -0.24 2.29
CA GLY A 23 -16.18 0.98 2.78
C GLY A 23 -16.83 0.80 4.15
N LEU A 24 -17.51 -0.34 4.38
CA LEU A 24 -18.07 -0.68 5.69
C LEU A 24 -16.98 -0.84 6.75
N GLY A 25 -15.89 -1.54 6.42
CA GLY A 25 -14.75 -1.71 7.32
C GLY A 25 -14.11 -0.37 7.68
N GLY A 26 -13.93 0.49 6.68
CA GLY A 26 -13.44 1.86 6.85
C GLY A 26 -14.36 2.70 7.73
N ALA A 27 -15.68 2.63 7.53
CA ALA A 27 -16.66 3.34 8.34
C ALA A 27 -16.65 2.89 9.81
N VAL A 28 -16.53 1.58 10.07
CA VAL A 28 -16.40 1.06 11.43
C VAL A 28 -15.15 1.60 12.11
N PHE A 29 -14.01 1.61 11.40
CA PHE A 29 -12.76 2.15 11.94
C PHE A 29 -12.80 3.66 12.16
N PHE A 30 -13.52 4.38 11.30
CA PHE A 30 -13.74 5.81 11.43
C PHE A 30 -14.56 6.13 12.69
N TRP A 31 -15.60 5.34 12.95
CA TRP A 31 -16.40 5.42 14.19
C TRP A 31 -15.61 5.10 15.45
N LEU A 32 -14.60 4.24 15.35
CA LEU A 32 -13.70 3.89 16.45
C LEU A 32 -12.53 4.88 16.62
N SER A 33 -12.48 5.95 15.82
CA SER A 33 -11.40 6.95 15.82
C SER A 33 -10.00 6.33 15.68
N LEU A 34 -9.88 5.24 14.90
CA LEU A 34 -8.62 4.55 14.66
C LEU A 34 -7.80 5.26 13.56
N PRO A 35 -6.45 5.17 13.59
CA PRO A 35 -5.60 5.81 12.58
C PRO A 35 -5.79 5.20 11.19
N LEU A 36 -5.74 6.03 10.15
CA LEU A 36 -5.98 5.64 8.74
C LEU A 36 -7.21 4.71 8.59
N PRO A 37 -8.39 5.14 9.06
CA PRO A 37 -9.53 4.26 9.30
C PRO A 37 -9.98 3.55 8.02
N TRP A 38 -10.06 4.29 6.91
CA TRP A 38 -10.50 3.77 5.62
C TRP A 38 -9.54 2.75 5.02
N MET A 39 -8.23 2.87 5.27
CA MET A 39 -7.24 1.91 4.77
C MET A 39 -7.18 0.67 5.67
N LEU A 40 -7.03 0.84 6.99
CA LEU A 40 -6.92 -0.27 7.93
C LEU A 40 -8.22 -1.06 8.03
N GLY A 41 -9.34 -0.36 8.19
CA GLY A 41 -10.65 -0.98 8.31
C GLY A 41 -11.05 -1.75 7.06
N SER A 42 -10.80 -1.19 5.87
CA SER A 42 -11.08 -1.88 4.62
C SER A 42 -10.18 -3.11 4.42
N MET A 43 -8.89 -3.01 4.77
CA MET A 43 -7.95 -4.12 4.69
C MET A 43 -8.33 -5.26 5.62
N LEU A 44 -8.68 -4.96 6.88
CA LEU A 44 -9.01 -5.95 7.90
C LEU A 44 -10.34 -6.65 7.65
N LEU A 45 -11.39 -5.90 7.28
CA LEU A 45 -12.69 -6.52 7.03
C LEU A 45 -12.65 -7.40 5.77
N VAL A 46 -11.97 -6.94 4.72
CA VAL A 46 -11.83 -7.71 3.48
C VAL A 46 -10.91 -8.91 3.67
N SER A 47 -9.82 -8.80 4.45
CA SER A 47 -8.98 -9.96 4.74
C SER A 47 -9.74 -11.01 5.56
N ALA A 48 -10.50 -10.60 6.58
CA ALA A 48 -11.33 -11.50 7.38
C ALA A 48 -12.37 -12.23 6.53
N GLY A 49 -13.10 -11.51 5.67
CA GLY A 49 -14.07 -12.15 4.77
C GLY A 49 -13.40 -12.99 3.67
N ALA A 50 -12.22 -12.61 3.17
CA ALA A 50 -11.46 -13.40 2.20
C ALA A 50 -11.03 -14.75 2.79
N VAL A 51 -10.53 -14.77 4.03
CA VAL A 51 -10.19 -16.00 4.77
C VAL A 51 -11.46 -16.81 5.07
N GLY A 52 -12.58 -16.14 5.37
CA GLY A 52 -13.91 -16.73 5.53
C GLY A 52 -14.51 -17.34 4.26
N GLY A 53 -13.88 -17.13 3.10
CA GLY A 53 -14.31 -17.70 1.81
C GLY A 53 -15.26 -16.80 1.01
N MET A 54 -15.40 -15.52 1.37
CA MET A 54 -16.15 -14.57 0.54
C MET A 54 -15.46 -14.40 -0.82
N PRO A 55 -16.22 -14.30 -1.94
CA PRO A 55 -15.68 -14.26 -3.29
C PRO A 55 -15.12 -12.88 -3.66
N PHE A 56 -14.36 -12.26 -2.77
CA PHE A 56 -13.78 -10.94 -2.97
C PHE A 56 -12.79 -10.92 -4.14
N ARG A 57 -12.81 -9.84 -4.92
CA ARG A 57 -11.88 -9.63 -6.03
C ARG A 57 -11.41 -8.18 -6.07
N ARG A 58 -10.15 -8.01 -6.50
CA ARG A 58 -9.56 -6.70 -6.77
C ARG A 58 -9.61 -6.38 -8.26
N SER A 59 -9.87 -5.11 -8.59
CA SER A 59 -9.64 -4.58 -9.94
C SER A 59 -8.22 -4.05 -10.04
N VAL A 60 -7.41 -4.64 -10.93
CA VAL A 60 -6.01 -4.22 -11.14
C VAL A 60 -5.95 -2.80 -11.68
N ARG A 61 -6.85 -2.43 -12.60
CA ARG A 61 -6.90 -1.09 -13.19
C ARG A 61 -7.24 -0.03 -12.13
N LEU A 62 -8.27 -0.30 -11.32
CA LEU A 62 -8.69 0.60 -10.25
C LEU A 62 -7.58 0.79 -9.20
N ARG A 63 -6.93 -0.32 -8.80
CA ARG A 63 -5.79 -0.28 -7.89
C ARG A 63 -4.67 0.61 -8.44
N LYS A 64 -4.28 0.45 -9.71
CA LYS A 64 -3.22 1.27 -10.34
C LYS A 64 -3.57 2.75 -10.36
N ALA A 65 -4.82 3.08 -10.71
CA ALA A 65 -5.29 4.47 -10.70
C ALA A 65 -5.23 5.07 -9.29
N MET A 66 -5.68 4.35 -8.27
CA MET A 66 -5.67 4.83 -6.89
C MET A 66 -4.27 4.86 -6.26
N ILE A 67 -3.35 4.01 -6.72
CA ILE A 67 -1.92 4.06 -6.40
C ILE A 67 -1.31 5.38 -6.91
N ALA A 68 -1.69 5.85 -8.10
CA ALA A 68 -1.27 7.16 -8.60
C ALA A 68 -1.85 8.31 -7.77
N VAL A 69 -3.11 8.20 -7.34
CA VAL A 69 -3.76 9.16 -6.42
C VAL A 69 -3.05 9.20 -5.06
N MET A 70 -2.63 8.06 -4.51
CA MET A 70 -1.80 8.04 -3.31
C MET A 70 -0.44 8.70 -3.54
N GLY A 71 0.11 8.57 -4.75
CA GLY A 71 1.29 9.33 -5.16
C GLY A 71 1.05 10.84 -5.06
N LEU A 72 -0.08 11.34 -5.58
CA LEU A 72 -0.44 12.75 -5.45
C LEU A 72 -0.54 13.19 -3.99
N LEU A 73 -1.22 12.40 -3.15
CA LEU A 73 -1.34 12.67 -1.71
C LEU A 73 0.03 12.75 -1.05
N LEU A 74 0.91 11.78 -1.31
CA LEU A 74 2.27 11.80 -0.78
C LEU A 74 3.06 13.00 -1.30
N GLY A 75 2.87 13.36 -2.57
CA GLY A 75 3.51 14.52 -3.20
C GLY A 75 3.08 15.85 -2.57
N SER A 76 1.81 15.98 -2.15
CA SER A 76 1.32 17.20 -1.50
C SER A 76 1.98 17.51 -0.14
N TYR A 77 2.64 16.52 0.49
CA TYR A 77 3.42 16.76 1.70
C TYR A 77 4.79 17.38 1.44
N PHE A 78 5.25 17.42 0.18
CA PHE A 78 6.52 18.05 -0.20
C PHE A 78 6.28 19.52 -0.56
N THR A 79 6.61 20.41 0.37
CA THR A 79 6.54 21.88 0.17
C THR A 79 7.94 22.50 0.16
N ALA A 80 8.05 23.76 -0.27
CA ALA A 80 9.33 24.48 -0.27
C ALA A 80 10.03 24.47 1.11
N ASP A 81 9.26 24.58 2.19
CA ASP A 81 9.80 24.51 3.57
C ASP A 81 10.41 23.14 3.89
N THR A 82 9.80 22.04 3.43
CA THR A 82 10.35 20.69 3.63
C THR A 82 11.66 20.46 2.88
N LEU A 83 11.88 21.15 1.75
CA LEU A 83 13.14 21.07 1.00
C LEU A 83 14.31 21.69 1.75
N SER A 84 14.08 22.70 2.58
CA SER A 84 15.16 23.33 3.36
C SER A 84 15.90 22.33 4.28
N GLN A 85 15.29 21.18 4.57
CA GLN A 85 15.85 20.11 5.38
C GLN A 85 16.62 19.05 4.56
N PHE A 86 16.94 19.30 3.29
CA PHE A 86 17.55 18.34 2.37
C PHE A 86 18.72 17.49 2.93
N GLY A 87 19.55 18.08 3.79
CA GLY A 87 20.66 17.37 4.45
C GLY A 87 20.20 16.25 5.41
N LEU A 88 19.10 16.44 6.13
CA LEU A 88 18.50 15.37 6.95
C LEU A 88 17.89 14.27 6.08
N TRP A 89 17.35 14.63 4.91
CA TRP A 89 16.66 13.69 4.03
C TRP A 89 17.62 12.74 3.32
N SER A 90 18.81 13.22 2.93
CA SER A 90 19.85 12.37 2.34
C SER A 90 20.40 11.37 3.37
N LEU A 91 20.61 11.81 4.62
CA LEU A 91 21.00 10.92 5.71
C LEU A 91 19.88 9.90 6.01
N ALA A 92 18.62 10.33 6.08
CA ALA A 92 17.48 9.44 6.28
C ALA A 92 17.36 8.41 5.14
N ALA A 93 17.52 8.82 3.88
CA ALA A 93 17.51 7.91 2.74
C ALA A 93 18.64 6.88 2.81
N LEU A 94 19.85 7.30 3.18
CA LEU A 94 20.99 6.40 3.39
C LEU A 94 20.70 5.40 4.51
N LEU A 95 20.25 5.87 5.67
CA LEU A 95 19.94 5.02 6.82
C LEU A 95 18.83 4.02 6.50
N VAL A 96 17.75 4.46 5.84
CA VAL A 96 16.67 3.56 5.39
C VAL A 96 17.20 2.53 4.40
N SER A 97 18.04 2.92 3.44
CA SER A 97 18.63 1.98 2.48
C SER A 97 19.51 0.92 3.16
N ALA A 98 20.37 1.33 4.10
CA ALA A 98 21.23 0.44 4.86
C ALA A 98 20.41 -0.51 5.75
N TYR A 99 19.38 0.04 6.39
CA TYR A 99 18.43 -0.72 7.21
C TYR A 99 17.68 -1.77 6.38
N VAL A 100 17.21 -1.41 5.19
CA VAL A 100 16.54 -2.34 4.27
C VAL A 100 17.49 -3.48 3.86
N VAL A 101 18.75 -3.20 3.53
CA VAL A 101 19.75 -4.22 3.20
C VAL A 101 19.99 -5.16 4.39
N LEU A 102 20.18 -4.60 5.58
CA LEU A 102 20.38 -5.37 6.81
C LEU A 102 19.20 -6.29 7.11
N MET A 103 17.98 -5.76 7.08
CA MET A 103 16.76 -6.52 7.38
C MET A 103 16.44 -7.57 6.33
N THR A 104 16.86 -7.36 5.08
CA THR A 104 16.77 -8.36 4.03
C THR A 104 17.66 -9.57 4.35
N GLY A 105 18.88 -9.34 4.82
CA GLY A 105 19.79 -10.39 5.27
C GLY A 105 19.26 -11.15 6.49
N ILE A 106 18.73 -10.44 7.49
CA ILE A 106 18.13 -11.06 8.68
C ILE A 106 16.91 -11.90 8.29
N SER A 107 16.02 -11.36 7.46
CA SER A 107 14.81 -12.05 6.99
C SER A 107 15.15 -13.31 6.21
N LEU A 108 16.20 -13.28 5.37
CA LEU A 108 16.72 -14.46 4.68
C LEU A 108 17.13 -15.55 5.69
N GLY A 109 17.89 -15.18 6.73
CA GLY A 109 18.29 -16.10 7.80
C GLY A 109 17.08 -16.69 8.54
N VAL A 110 16.07 -15.87 8.85
CA VAL A 110 14.84 -16.31 9.53
C VAL A 110 14.05 -17.30 8.67
N PHE A 111 13.86 -17.00 7.38
CA PHE A 111 13.17 -17.89 6.44
C PHE A 111 13.94 -19.20 6.21
N ARG A 112 15.27 -19.13 6.15
CA ARG A 112 16.14 -20.31 6.02
C ARG A 112 16.09 -21.20 7.25
N ARG A 113 16.20 -20.62 8.45
CA ARG A 113 16.37 -21.36 9.70
C ARG A 113 15.05 -21.82 10.30
N PHE A 114 14.06 -20.95 10.38
CA PHE A 114 12.76 -21.22 11.00
C PHE A 114 11.70 -21.60 9.97
N GLY A 115 11.72 -20.95 8.80
CA GLY A 115 10.80 -21.22 7.70
C GLY A 115 11.04 -22.55 6.99
N ARG A 116 12.26 -23.10 7.06
CA ARG A 116 12.71 -24.29 6.29
C ARG A 116 12.47 -24.12 4.78
N MET A 117 12.50 -22.88 4.30
CA MET A 117 12.40 -22.56 2.88
C MET A 117 13.73 -22.90 2.19
N ASP A 118 13.65 -23.34 0.93
CA ASP A 118 14.79 -23.43 0.02
C ASP A 118 15.39 -22.04 -0.24
N LEU A 119 16.60 -22.00 -0.82
CA LEU A 119 17.35 -20.76 -0.97
C LEU A 119 16.65 -19.76 -1.91
N PRO A 120 16.18 -20.15 -3.11
CA PRO A 120 15.36 -19.29 -3.96
C PRO A 120 14.15 -18.72 -3.23
N THR A 121 13.31 -19.57 -2.60
CA THR A 121 12.11 -19.12 -1.88
C THR A 121 12.45 -18.13 -0.77
N ALA A 122 13.45 -18.43 0.05
CA ALA A 122 13.83 -17.57 1.16
C ALA A 122 14.40 -16.23 0.69
N TYR A 123 15.17 -16.23 -0.40
CA TYR A 123 15.77 -15.03 -0.99
C TYR A 123 14.70 -14.11 -1.59
N PHE A 124 13.83 -14.61 -2.47
CA PHE A 124 12.78 -13.80 -3.07
C PHE A 124 11.69 -13.39 -2.07
N SER A 125 11.50 -14.18 -0.99
CA SER A 125 10.65 -13.79 0.14
C SER A 125 11.28 -12.69 0.98
N SER A 126 12.61 -12.69 1.19
CA SER A 126 13.28 -11.67 2.02
C SER A 126 13.46 -10.36 1.28
N MET A 127 13.65 -10.38 -0.04
CA MET A 127 13.90 -9.19 -0.83
C MET A 127 12.75 -8.17 -0.73
N PRO A 128 13.06 -6.87 -0.57
CA PRO A 128 12.10 -5.80 -0.73
C PRO A 128 11.76 -5.68 -2.22
N GLY A 129 10.48 -5.69 -2.56
CA GLY A 129 10.08 -5.66 -3.96
C GLY A 129 8.57 -5.74 -4.16
N GLY A 130 8.15 -5.68 -5.41
CA GLY A 130 6.77 -5.93 -5.78
C GLY A 130 6.44 -7.42 -5.68
N LEU A 131 5.31 -7.74 -5.03
CA LEU A 131 4.77 -9.11 -4.92
C LEU A 131 4.86 -9.88 -6.24
N GLY A 132 4.31 -9.32 -7.34
CA GLY A 132 4.28 -9.98 -8.65
C GLY A 132 5.67 -10.30 -9.22
N PRO A 133 6.54 -9.29 -9.42
CA PRO A 133 7.90 -9.53 -9.91
C PRO A 133 8.71 -10.51 -9.06
N MET A 134 8.59 -10.45 -7.73
CA MET A 134 9.34 -11.36 -6.84
C MET A 134 8.81 -12.80 -6.91
N THR A 135 7.49 -12.98 -7.04
CA THR A 135 6.90 -14.33 -7.24
C THR A 135 7.34 -14.93 -8.57
N ILE A 136 7.30 -14.14 -9.67
CA ILE A 136 7.72 -14.62 -10.99
C ILE A 136 9.21 -14.96 -11.01
N ALA A 137 10.07 -14.03 -10.57
CA ALA A 137 11.52 -14.26 -10.54
C ALA A 137 11.91 -15.42 -9.62
N GLY A 138 11.20 -15.60 -8.51
CA GLY A 138 11.42 -16.73 -7.62
C GLY A 138 10.98 -18.07 -8.20
N GLU A 139 9.86 -18.11 -8.92
CA GLU A 139 9.43 -19.31 -9.64
C GLU A 139 10.42 -19.68 -10.76
N GLU A 140 10.90 -18.70 -11.52
CA GLU A 140 11.95 -18.89 -12.54
C GLU A 140 13.27 -19.41 -11.95
N ALA A 141 13.59 -19.02 -10.71
CA ALA A 141 14.75 -19.50 -9.97
C ALA A 141 14.53 -20.86 -9.25
N GLY A 142 13.37 -21.51 -9.45
CA GLY A 142 13.03 -22.80 -8.85
C GLY A 142 12.50 -22.74 -7.41
N GLY A 143 12.05 -21.56 -6.97
CA GLY A 143 11.40 -21.36 -5.67
C GLY A 143 9.90 -21.67 -5.68
N ASP A 144 9.32 -21.70 -4.49
CA ASP A 144 7.94 -22.05 -4.23
C ASP A 144 6.99 -20.87 -4.55
N ASN A 145 6.17 -21.05 -5.58
CA ASN A 145 5.21 -20.05 -6.07
C ASN A 145 4.04 -19.77 -5.11
N GLN A 146 3.88 -20.53 -4.03
CA GLN A 146 2.93 -20.27 -2.95
C GLN A 146 3.58 -19.53 -1.79
N LEU A 147 4.76 -19.95 -1.34
CA LEU A 147 5.38 -19.38 -0.13
C LEU A 147 5.87 -17.93 -0.33
N ILE A 148 6.42 -17.61 -1.50
CA ILE A 148 6.90 -16.25 -1.81
C ILE A 148 5.77 -15.21 -1.70
N PRO A 149 4.62 -15.37 -2.38
CA PRO A 149 3.58 -14.36 -2.29
C PRO A 149 3.00 -14.24 -0.88
N ILE A 150 2.91 -15.35 -0.14
CA ILE A 150 2.45 -15.35 1.26
C ILE A 150 3.34 -14.46 2.13
N ALA A 151 4.66 -14.59 2.01
CA ALA A 151 5.60 -13.80 2.78
C ALA A 151 5.46 -12.29 2.51
N HIS A 152 5.30 -11.91 1.25
CA HIS A 152 5.10 -10.51 0.85
C HIS A 152 3.75 -9.95 1.30
N VAL A 153 2.67 -10.71 1.19
CA VAL A 153 1.33 -10.29 1.63
C VAL A 153 1.31 -10.01 3.13
N ILE A 154 1.91 -10.91 3.92
CA ILE A 154 1.98 -10.78 5.37
C ILE A 154 2.85 -9.59 5.76
N ARG A 155 3.99 -9.40 5.08
CA ARG A 155 4.84 -8.22 5.29
C ARG A 155 4.06 -6.93 5.04
N ILE A 156 3.41 -6.80 3.89
CA ILE A 156 2.62 -5.62 3.54
C ILE A 156 1.55 -5.38 4.60
N PHE A 157 0.79 -6.41 4.97
CA PHE A 157 -0.26 -6.31 5.97
C PHE A 157 0.25 -5.84 7.35
N CYS A 158 1.37 -6.41 7.82
CA CYS A 158 1.96 -6.01 9.10
C CYS A 158 2.50 -4.59 9.04
N VAL A 159 3.25 -4.23 8.00
CA VAL A 159 3.82 -2.88 7.87
C VAL A 159 2.69 -1.83 7.77
N VAL A 160 1.69 -2.07 6.92
CA VAL A 160 0.55 -1.17 6.72
C VAL A 160 -0.30 -1.04 7.98
N SER A 161 -0.42 -2.08 8.80
CA SER A 161 -1.16 -2.01 10.07
C SER A 161 -0.36 -1.38 11.20
N SER A 162 0.88 -1.84 11.39
CA SER A 162 1.67 -1.48 12.57
C SER A 162 2.24 -0.07 12.50
N VAL A 163 2.66 0.41 11.33
CA VAL A 163 3.29 1.74 11.20
C VAL A 163 2.32 2.87 11.59
N PRO A 164 1.09 2.97 11.04
CA PRO A 164 0.16 4.02 11.44
C PRO A 164 -0.27 3.92 12.90
N ILE A 165 -0.46 2.70 13.41
CA ILE A 165 -0.81 2.46 14.81
C ILE A 165 0.31 2.92 15.74
N TYR A 166 1.56 2.62 15.41
CA TYR A 166 2.72 3.06 16.18
C TYR A 166 2.82 4.59 16.21
N LEU A 167 2.70 5.23 15.05
CA LEU A 167 2.78 6.70 14.96
C LEU A 167 1.65 7.37 15.75
N ALA A 168 0.42 6.87 15.66
CA ALA A 168 -0.70 7.45 16.37
C ALA A 168 -0.65 7.20 17.88
N LEU A 169 -0.42 5.96 18.32
CA LEU A 169 -0.53 5.60 19.73
C LEU A 169 0.74 5.83 20.54
N VAL A 170 1.93 5.71 19.93
CA VAL A 170 3.21 5.83 20.64
C VAL A 170 3.84 7.20 20.44
N ARG A 171 3.81 7.72 19.20
CA ARG A 171 4.37 9.05 18.90
C ARG A 171 3.35 10.17 19.05
N GLY A 172 2.07 9.85 19.26
CA GLY A 172 1.01 10.84 19.40
C GLY A 172 0.77 11.67 18.13
N VAL A 173 1.12 11.12 16.96
CA VAL A 173 0.92 11.81 15.68
C VAL A 173 -0.54 11.64 15.25
N ASP A 174 -1.25 12.75 15.09
CA ASP A 174 -2.62 12.74 14.60
C ASP A 174 -2.67 12.33 13.12
N LEU A 175 -2.96 11.04 12.89
CA LEU A 175 -3.18 10.44 11.58
C LEU A 175 -4.67 10.24 11.27
N ALA A 176 -5.54 10.62 12.19
CA ALA A 176 -6.98 10.66 11.96
C ALA A 176 -7.32 11.85 11.07
N PRO A 177 -8.30 11.73 10.15
CA PRO A 177 -8.87 12.91 9.50
C PRO A 177 -9.36 13.86 10.59
N GLY A 178 -8.84 15.09 10.63
CA GLY A 178 -9.38 16.12 11.52
C GLY A 178 -10.88 16.30 11.28
N PRO A 179 -11.65 16.82 12.26
CA PRO A 179 -13.06 17.12 12.06
C PRO A 179 -13.19 18.03 10.82
N VAL A 180 -13.84 17.50 9.78
CA VAL A 180 -14.01 18.22 8.51
C VAL A 180 -14.77 19.51 8.81
N ALA A 181 -14.06 20.64 8.78
CA ALA A 181 -14.69 21.92 8.97
C ALA A 181 -15.62 22.18 7.77
N LEU A 182 -16.81 22.73 8.02
CA LEU A 182 -17.72 23.15 6.93
C LEU A 182 -17.03 24.08 5.92
N SER A 183 -15.99 24.82 6.35
CA SER A 183 -15.14 25.63 5.47
C SER A 183 -14.32 24.82 4.45
N GLU A 184 -13.89 23.60 4.80
CA GLU A 184 -13.17 22.70 3.88
C GLU A 184 -14.11 22.00 2.90
N LEU A 185 -15.39 21.82 3.26
CA LEU A 185 -16.45 21.41 2.32
C LEU A 185 -16.80 22.51 1.31
N VAL A 186 -16.54 23.78 1.65
CA VAL A 186 -16.88 24.96 0.84
C VAL A 186 -15.69 25.50 0.04
N ALA A 187 -14.45 25.19 0.44
CA ALA A 187 -13.25 25.40 -0.36
C ALA A 187 -13.23 24.41 -1.53
N MET A 188 -14.14 24.59 -2.50
CA MET A 188 -14.12 23.81 -3.73
C MET A 188 -12.79 24.11 -4.44
N PRO A 189 -11.98 23.09 -4.72
CA PRO A 189 -10.77 23.28 -5.52
C PRO A 189 -11.18 23.95 -6.83
N HIS A 190 -10.41 24.94 -7.26
CA HIS A 190 -10.68 25.57 -8.54
C HIS A 190 -10.53 24.51 -9.63
N TRP A 191 -11.22 24.66 -10.76
CA TRP A 191 -11.12 23.74 -11.91
C TRP A 191 -9.66 23.51 -12.36
N HIS A 192 -8.82 24.51 -12.14
CA HIS A 192 -7.38 24.49 -12.32
C HIS A 192 -6.69 23.42 -11.45
N ASP A 193 -7.03 23.29 -10.17
CA ASP A 193 -6.37 22.34 -9.25
C ASP A 193 -6.62 20.91 -9.69
N TRP A 194 -7.86 20.64 -10.14
CA TRP A 194 -8.25 19.36 -10.73
C TRP A 194 -7.47 19.02 -12.00
N LEU A 195 -7.22 20.00 -12.86
CA LEU A 195 -6.41 19.80 -14.06
C LEU A 195 -4.95 19.54 -13.73
N VAL A 196 -4.38 20.26 -12.76
CA VAL A 196 -3.00 20.04 -12.33
C VAL A 196 -2.86 18.64 -11.73
N TRP A 197 -3.74 18.23 -10.82
CA TRP A 197 -3.70 16.87 -10.27
C TRP A 197 -3.90 15.79 -11.33
N ALA A 198 -4.83 15.98 -12.27
CA ALA A 198 -5.04 15.05 -13.38
C ALA A 198 -3.79 14.97 -14.27
N ALA A 199 -3.18 16.11 -14.59
CA ALA A 199 -1.95 16.18 -15.37
C ALA A 199 -0.80 15.48 -14.63
N CYS A 200 -0.59 15.75 -13.34
CA CYS A 200 0.43 15.10 -12.52
C CYS A 200 0.20 13.58 -12.44
N ALA A 201 -1.03 13.12 -12.24
CA ALA A 201 -1.35 11.69 -12.17
C ALA A 201 -1.07 11.00 -13.51
N VAL A 202 -1.56 11.56 -14.62
CA VAL A 202 -1.42 10.96 -15.95
C VAL A 202 0.02 11.05 -16.44
N ALA A 203 0.59 12.25 -16.49
CA ALA A 203 1.96 12.46 -16.95
C ALA A 203 2.97 11.74 -16.05
N GLY A 204 2.73 11.71 -14.74
CA GLY A 204 3.59 11.01 -13.79
C GLY A 204 3.54 9.50 -13.99
N PHE A 205 2.33 8.94 -14.12
CA PHE A 205 2.15 7.50 -14.34
C PHE A 205 2.77 7.03 -15.66
N PHE A 206 2.51 7.74 -16.77
CA PHE A 206 3.05 7.37 -18.07
C PHE A 206 4.53 7.71 -18.22
N GLY A 207 4.98 8.86 -17.70
CA GLY A 207 6.37 9.29 -17.73
C GLY A 207 7.28 8.35 -16.92
N ALA A 208 6.90 8.00 -15.69
CA ALA A 208 7.67 7.07 -14.88
C ALA A 208 7.72 5.66 -15.49
N ARG A 209 6.65 5.25 -16.19
CA ARG A 209 6.63 4.01 -16.96
C ARG A 209 7.58 4.04 -18.15
N ALA A 210 7.72 5.19 -18.83
CA ALA A 210 8.67 5.36 -19.93
C ALA A 210 10.13 5.27 -19.46
N ILE A 211 10.44 5.86 -18.30
CA ILE A 211 11.78 5.88 -17.71
C ILE A 211 12.12 4.56 -16.96
N ARG A 212 11.15 3.64 -16.84
CA ARG A 212 11.29 2.32 -16.18
C ARG A 212 11.76 2.42 -14.71
N VAL A 213 11.32 3.46 -14.01
CA VAL A 213 11.65 3.64 -12.59
C VAL A 213 10.94 2.56 -11.76
N PRO A 214 11.64 1.85 -10.84
CA PRO A 214 10.99 0.93 -9.91
C PRO A 214 9.96 1.68 -9.07
N PHE A 215 8.76 1.11 -8.89
CA PHE A 215 7.61 1.78 -8.25
C PHE A 215 7.14 3.09 -8.92
N GLY A 216 7.39 3.24 -10.23
CA GLY A 216 7.03 4.43 -10.99
C GLY A 216 5.54 4.82 -10.96
N GLU A 217 4.64 3.86 -10.74
CA GLU A 217 3.19 4.12 -10.65
C GLU A 217 2.81 5.04 -9.46
N ILE A 218 3.64 5.07 -8.40
CA ILE A 218 3.49 5.98 -7.24
C ILE A 218 4.46 7.14 -7.37
N LEU A 219 5.74 6.84 -7.64
CA LEU A 219 6.81 7.84 -7.61
C LEU A 219 6.65 8.92 -8.67
N GLY A 220 6.17 8.58 -9.87
CA GLY A 220 5.94 9.55 -10.94
C GLY A 220 4.93 10.62 -10.55
N PRO A 221 3.68 10.24 -10.22
CA PRO A 221 2.67 11.17 -9.72
C PRO A 221 3.12 11.94 -8.49
N MET A 222 3.84 11.29 -7.56
CA MET A 222 4.36 11.92 -6.35
C MET A 222 5.35 13.04 -6.65
N LEU A 223 6.34 12.80 -7.52
CA LEU A 223 7.35 13.79 -7.87
C LEU A 223 6.76 14.97 -8.64
N LEU A 224 5.88 14.72 -9.61
CA LEU A 224 5.22 15.81 -10.35
C LEU A 224 4.29 16.63 -9.44
N CYS A 225 3.59 15.97 -8.52
CA CYS A 225 2.76 16.66 -7.54
C CYS A 225 3.63 17.50 -6.59
N ALA A 226 4.72 16.94 -6.06
CA ALA A 226 5.67 17.68 -5.22
C ALA A 226 6.19 18.94 -5.93
N ILE A 227 6.58 18.83 -7.20
CA ILE A 227 6.98 19.99 -8.02
C ILE A 227 5.85 21.03 -8.07
N ALA A 228 4.61 20.61 -8.33
CA ALA A 228 3.47 21.52 -8.38
C ALA A 228 3.23 22.25 -7.04
N TYR A 229 3.40 21.59 -5.89
CA TYR A 229 3.29 22.24 -4.57
C TYR A 229 4.47 23.14 -4.24
N ILE A 230 5.70 22.77 -4.64
CA ILE A 230 6.91 23.59 -4.41
C ILE A 230 6.85 24.90 -5.20
N PHE A 231 6.36 24.86 -6.45
CA PHE A 231 6.18 26.05 -7.29
C PHE A 231 4.87 26.79 -7.01
N GLU A 232 4.14 26.40 -5.96
CA GLU A 232 2.84 26.97 -5.58
C GLU A 232 1.81 26.96 -6.72
N LEU A 233 1.95 26.03 -7.67
CA LEU A 233 0.93 25.78 -8.70
C LEU A 233 -0.34 25.23 -8.07
N VAL A 234 -0.26 24.50 -6.96
CA VAL A 234 -1.42 24.08 -6.16
C VAL A 234 -1.08 24.24 -4.69
N SER A 235 -1.98 24.87 -3.94
CA SER A 235 -1.84 25.08 -2.49
C SER A 235 -2.95 24.41 -1.68
N VAL A 236 -4.01 23.95 -2.34
CA VAL A 236 -5.15 23.28 -1.71
C VAL A 236 -4.82 21.81 -1.47
N ALA A 237 -5.21 21.26 -0.31
CA ALA A 237 -5.03 19.84 -0.03
C ALA A 237 -5.94 18.96 -0.93
N LEU A 238 -5.53 17.71 -1.16
CA LEU A 238 -6.39 16.77 -1.89
C LEU A 238 -7.73 16.57 -1.15
N PRO A 239 -8.88 16.62 -1.86
CA PRO A 239 -10.17 16.49 -1.21
C PRO A 239 -10.31 15.17 -0.46
N PRO A 240 -10.93 15.15 0.74
CA PRO A 240 -11.03 13.95 1.56
C PRO A 240 -11.71 12.77 0.85
N PHE A 241 -12.69 13.02 -0.01
CA PHE A 241 -13.36 11.95 -0.74
C PHE A 241 -12.42 11.21 -1.71
N VAL A 242 -11.44 11.91 -2.30
CA VAL A 242 -10.45 11.32 -3.21
C VAL A 242 -9.49 10.42 -2.44
N THR A 243 -9.00 10.89 -1.29
CA THR A 243 -8.08 10.13 -0.43
C THR A 243 -8.78 8.93 0.22
N VAL A 244 -10.02 9.10 0.68
CA VAL A 244 -10.87 8.01 1.19
C VAL A 244 -11.09 6.94 0.13
N ALA A 245 -11.45 7.33 -1.10
CA ALA A 245 -11.62 6.37 -2.20
C ALA A 245 -10.32 5.60 -2.49
N ALA A 246 -9.18 6.30 -2.51
CA ALA A 246 -7.88 5.67 -2.72
C ALA A 246 -7.54 4.67 -1.61
N GLN A 247 -7.74 5.06 -0.35
CA GLN A 247 -7.49 4.22 0.82
C GLN A 247 -8.38 2.97 0.84
N VAL A 248 -9.67 3.09 0.54
CA VAL A 248 -10.58 1.94 0.46
C VAL A 248 -10.17 0.99 -0.66
N VAL A 249 -9.87 1.49 -1.86
CA VAL A 249 -9.45 0.64 -3.00
C VAL A 249 -8.14 -0.08 -2.69
N ILE A 250 -7.18 0.59 -2.07
CA ILE A 250 -5.88 0.00 -1.76
C ILE A 250 -6.02 -1.01 -0.63
N GLY A 251 -6.72 -0.67 0.45
CA GLY A 251 -6.95 -1.58 1.57
C GLY A 251 -7.72 -2.83 1.15
N THR A 252 -8.80 -2.68 0.37
CA THR A 252 -9.52 -3.84 -0.22
C THR A 252 -8.61 -4.68 -1.11
N SER A 253 -7.77 -4.06 -1.94
CA SER A 253 -6.80 -4.77 -2.79
C SER A 253 -5.73 -5.52 -2.00
N ILE A 254 -5.37 -5.08 -0.79
CA ILE A 254 -4.46 -5.82 0.10
C ILE A 254 -5.24 -6.95 0.77
N GLY A 255 -6.42 -6.67 1.33
CA GLY A 255 -7.26 -7.65 2.03
C GLY A 255 -7.63 -8.85 1.14
N THR A 256 -7.95 -8.63 -0.14
CA THR A 256 -8.27 -9.71 -1.08
C THR A 256 -7.13 -10.70 -1.31
N GLN A 257 -5.88 -10.35 -0.99
CA GLN A 257 -4.75 -11.27 -1.16
C GLN A 257 -4.75 -12.41 -0.14
N PHE A 258 -5.50 -12.26 0.96
CA PHE A 258 -5.64 -13.28 2.00
C PHE A 258 -6.55 -14.44 1.60
N ALA A 259 -7.28 -14.32 0.47
CA ALA A 259 -8.14 -15.40 -0.04
C ALA A 259 -7.37 -16.71 -0.29
N ASN A 260 -6.07 -16.61 -0.58
CA ASN A 260 -5.21 -17.76 -0.86
C ASN A 260 -4.57 -18.40 0.40
N LEU A 261 -4.81 -17.86 1.61
CA LEU A 261 -4.19 -18.33 2.86
C LEU A 261 -5.00 -19.42 3.60
N ARG A 262 -6.06 -19.96 2.99
CA ARG A 262 -7.03 -20.85 3.65
C ARG A 262 -6.44 -22.19 4.12
N THR A 263 -5.27 -22.58 3.62
CA THR A 263 -4.72 -23.93 3.79
C THR A 263 -3.85 -24.06 5.05
N ARG A 264 -4.06 -25.09 5.88
CA ARG A 264 -3.27 -25.35 7.11
C ARG A 264 -1.76 -25.49 6.86
N TYR A 265 -1.36 -25.94 5.67
CA TYR A 265 0.04 -26.03 5.26
C TYR A 265 0.77 -24.67 5.23
N VAL A 266 0.02 -23.56 5.17
CA VAL A 266 0.55 -22.21 5.10
C VAL A 266 0.84 -21.59 6.47
N LEU A 267 0.32 -22.17 7.57
CA LEU A 267 0.44 -21.61 8.92
C LEU A 267 1.89 -21.43 9.38
N ARG A 268 2.78 -22.37 9.03
CA ARG A 268 4.21 -22.24 9.34
C ARG A 268 4.83 -21.06 8.60
N SER A 269 4.54 -20.94 7.30
CA SER A 269 5.00 -19.80 6.50
C SER A 269 4.48 -18.50 7.10
N VAL A 270 3.20 -18.46 7.47
CA VAL A 270 2.58 -17.29 8.09
C VAL A 270 3.29 -16.90 9.39
N ALA A 271 3.51 -17.85 10.29
CA ALA A 271 4.20 -17.60 11.54
C ALA A 271 5.64 -17.08 11.30
N THR A 272 6.36 -17.66 10.33
CA THR A 272 7.73 -17.23 10.03
C THR A 272 7.79 -15.85 9.37
N SER A 273 6.83 -15.52 8.51
CA SER A 273 6.72 -14.20 7.89
C SER A 273 6.28 -13.14 8.89
N LEU A 274 5.36 -13.48 9.81
CA LEU A 274 4.99 -12.63 10.93
C LEU A 274 6.20 -12.36 11.82
N GLY A 275 6.92 -13.40 12.25
CA GLY A 275 8.11 -13.26 13.09
C GLY A 275 9.20 -12.42 12.43
N SER A 276 9.51 -12.68 11.16
CA SER A 276 10.46 -11.87 10.38
C SER A 276 10.02 -10.41 10.27
N THR A 277 8.74 -10.15 10.03
CA THR A 277 8.25 -8.77 9.91
C THR A 277 8.23 -8.04 11.24
N ILE A 278 7.93 -8.72 12.35
CA ILE A 278 8.01 -8.15 13.69
C ILE A 278 9.45 -7.79 14.04
N VAL A 279 10.42 -8.67 13.75
CA VAL A 279 11.86 -8.38 13.94
C VAL A 279 12.26 -7.16 13.12
N MET A 280 11.80 -7.08 11.87
CA MET A 280 12.01 -5.90 11.03
C MET A 280 11.43 -4.67 11.73
N LEU A 281 10.13 -4.63 11.99
CA LEU A 281 9.47 -3.49 12.63
C LEU A 281 10.15 -3.08 13.95
N ALA A 282 10.50 -4.02 14.84
CA ALA A 282 11.20 -3.72 16.08
C ALA A 282 12.55 -3.03 15.85
N GLY A 283 13.32 -3.49 14.86
CA GLY A 283 14.57 -2.84 14.47
C GLY A 283 14.40 -1.46 13.83
N ALA A 284 13.21 -1.11 13.30
CA ALA A 284 12.93 0.23 12.80
C ALA A 284 12.53 1.22 13.91
N LEU A 285 12.13 0.71 15.08
CA LEU A 285 11.64 1.51 16.21
C LEU A 285 12.73 1.90 17.21
N GLY A 286 13.85 1.18 17.22
CA GLY A 286 15.04 1.48 18.03
C GLY A 286 16.02 2.37 17.29
#